data_AF-A0A822DDM0-F1
#
_entry.id   AF-A0A822DDM0-F1
#
_cell.length_a   1.000
_cell.length_b   1.000
_cell.length_c   1.000
_cell.angle_alpha   90.00
_cell.angle_beta   90.00
_cell.angle_gamma   90.00
#
_symmetry.space_group_name_H-M   'P 1'
#
loop_
_entity.id
_entity.type
_entity.pdbx_description
1 polymer ?
#
loop_
_entity_poly.entity_id
_entity_poly.type
_entity_poly.pdbx_seq_one_letter_code
_entity_poly.pdbx_strand_id
1 'polypeptide(L)'
;KGVQYLNEIKDSCVAGFQWATKEGVLAEENVRGVRFDIHDVTLHADAIHRGGGQIIPTARRVLYASMLTAKPRLYEPVYLCEVQVC
;
A
#
# COMPACT_ATOMS: atom_id res chain seq x y z
N LYS A 1 -11.49 -19.74 -2.52
CA LYS A 1 -10.44 -20.75 -2.19
C LYS A 1 -9.58 -20.17 -1.08
N GLY A 2 -9.34 -20.90 0.01
CA GLY A 2 -8.43 -20.42 1.06
C GLY A 2 -6.99 -20.61 0.61
N VAL A 3 -6.20 -19.54 0.58
CA VAL A 3 -4.77 -19.62 0.25
C VAL A 3 -4.03 -20.15 1.48
N GLN A 4 -3.33 -21.28 1.32
CA GLN A 4 -2.53 -21.86 2.40
C GLN A 4 -1.38 -20.89 2.76
N TYR A 5 -1.02 -20.79 4.03
CA TYR A 5 0.08 -19.93 4.55
C TYR A 5 -0.16 -18.41 4.49
N LEU A 6 -1.35 -17.94 4.10
CA LEU A 6 -1.63 -16.49 3.99
C LEU A 6 -1.38 -15.73 5.30
N ASN A 7 -1.70 -16.34 6.44
CA ASN A 7 -1.50 -15.71 7.75
C ASN A 7 -0.02 -15.52 8.10
N GLU A 8 0.90 -16.30 7.52
CA GLU A 8 2.34 -16.20 7.81
C GLU A 8 2.97 -14.97 7.17
N ILE A 9 2.44 -14.52 6.03
CA ILE A 9 2.98 -13.36 5.30
C ILE A 9 2.27 -12.06 5.67
N LYS A 10 1.21 -12.13 6.49
CA LYS A 10 0.33 -11.00 6.82
C LYS A 10 1.12 -9.79 7.32
N ASP A 11 2.02 -9.99 8.28
CA ASP A 11 2.78 -8.89 8.88
C ASP A 11 3.75 -8.25 7.88
N SER A 12 4.32 -9.05 6.98
CA SER A 12 5.17 -8.55 5.91
C SER A 12 4.37 -7.76 4.87
N CYS A 13 3.15 -8.19 4.54
CA CYS A 13 2.25 -7.43 3.68
C CYS A 13 1.81 -6.11 4.34
N VAL A 14 1.53 -6.12 5.65
CA VAL A 14 1.20 -4.91 6.41
C VAL A 14 2.37 -3.94 6.44
N ALA A 15 3.60 -4.42 6.66
CA ALA A 15 4.80 -3.58 6.61
C ALA A 15 5.01 -2.97 5.21
N GLY A 16 4.84 -3.76 4.14
CA GLY A 16 4.89 -3.27 2.77
C GLY A 16 3.80 -2.23 2.47
N PHE A 17 2.59 -2.43 3.01
CA PHE A 17 1.48 -1.49 2.91
C PHE A 17 1.76 -0.17 3.62
N GLN A 18 2.17 -0.22 4.89
CA GLN A 18 2.51 0.96 5.67
C GLN A 18 3.61 1.79 4.99
N TRP A 19 4.62 1.13 4.44
CA TRP A 19 5.67 1.82 3.69
C TRP A 19 5.10 2.47 2.43
N ALA A 20 4.38 1.71 1.60
CA ALA A 20 3.82 2.22 0.35
C ALA A 20 2.83 3.37 0.56
N THR A 21 2.10 3.40 1.69
CA THR A 21 1.19 4.50 2.01
C THR A 21 1.89 5.71 2.62
N LYS A 22 3.02 5.52 3.32
CA LYS A 22 3.79 6.63 3.88
C LYS A 22 4.55 7.40 2.79
N GLU A 23 5.06 6.68 1.79
CA GLU A 23 5.81 7.21 0.66
C GLU A 23 5.08 6.86 -0.64
N GLY A 24 4.18 7.72 -1.12
CA GLY A 24 3.38 7.49 -2.32
C GLY A 24 4.20 7.46 -3.62
N VAL A 25 3.70 6.74 -4.62
CA VAL A 25 4.43 6.48 -5.89
C VAL A 25 4.70 7.73 -6.75
N LEU A 26 3.93 8.81 -6.60
CA LEU A 26 4.08 10.00 -7.45
C LEU A 26 5.19 10.95 -6.99
N ALA A 27 5.29 11.17 -5.68
CA ALA A 27 6.13 12.22 -5.10
C ALA A 27 6.57 11.90 -3.66
N GLU A 28 6.49 10.64 -3.24
CA GLU A 28 6.84 10.20 -1.88
C GLU A 28 6.00 10.84 -0.76
N GLU A 29 4.86 11.45 -1.12
CA GLU A 29 3.89 12.04 -0.20
C GLU A 29 2.97 10.98 0.45
N ASN A 30 2.42 11.30 1.62
CA ASN A 30 1.53 10.40 2.35
C ASN A 30 0.23 10.15 1.56
N VAL A 31 -0.08 8.87 1.33
CA VAL A 31 -1.23 8.41 0.56
C VAL A 31 -2.50 8.47 1.41
N ARG A 32 -3.59 8.99 0.83
CA ARG A 32 -4.91 9.07 1.49
C ARG A 32 -6.04 8.69 0.55
N GLY A 33 -7.15 8.18 1.12
CA GLY A 33 -8.37 7.87 0.37
C GLY A 33 -8.27 6.66 -0.56
N VAL A 34 -7.39 5.69 -0.24
CA VAL A 34 -7.18 4.48 -1.05
C VAL A 34 -7.55 3.24 -0.25
N ARG A 35 -8.17 2.26 -0.92
CA ARG A 35 -8.41 0.92 -0.40
C ARG A 35 -7.69 -0.09 -1.28
N PHE A 36 -6.97 -1.03 -0.68
CA PHE A 36 -6.34 -2.15 -1.37
C PHE A 36 -7.02 -3.44 -0.96
N ASP A 37 -7.36 -4.27 -1.94
CA ASP A 37 -7.93 -5.59 -1.74
C ASP A 37 -6.96 -6.64 -2.32
N ILE A 38 -6.67 -7.69 -1.55
CA ILE A 38 -5.86 -8.82 -2.01
C ILE A 38 -6.80 -9.83 -2.69
N HIS A 39 -6.66 -9.99 -4.00
CA HIS A 39 -7.51 -10.90 -4.77
C HIS A 39 -6.99 -12.34 -4.78
N ASP A 40 -5.68 -12.52 -4.95
CA ASP A 40 -5.05 -13.84 -5.00
C ASP A 40 -3.57 -13.73 -4.63
N VAL A 41 -2.98 -14.84 -4.16
CA VAL A 41 -1.56 -14.94 -3.83
C VAL A 41 -1.08 -16.36 -4.14
N THR A 42 0.09 -16.45 -4.80
CA THR A 42 0.82 -17.71 -4.96
C THR A 42 2.05 -17.71 -4.06
N LEU A 43 2.18 -18.73 -3.22
CA LEU A 43 3.25 -18.84 -2.22
C LEU A 43 4.07 -20.12 -2.42
N HIS A 44 5.39 -19.99 -2.31
CA HIS A 44 6.29 -21.15 -2.28
C HIS A 44 5.99 -22.02 -1.06
N ALA A 45 6.11 -23.35 -1.12
CA ALA A 45 5.73 -24.25 -0.02
C ALA A 45 6.62 -24.12 1.24
N ASP A 46 7.93 -23.96 1.06
CA ASP A 46 8.87 -23.82 2.17
C ASP A 46 8.94 -22.39 2.73
N ALA A 47 8.90 -22.26 4.06
CA ALA A 47 8.87 -20.98 4.76
C ALA A 47 10.13 -20.12 4.53
N ILE A 48 11.28 -20.73 4.25
CA ILE A 48 12.54 -20.01 3.96
C ILE A 48 12.45 -19.13 2.71
N HIS A 49 11.51 -19.44 1.80
CA HIS A 49 11.23 -18.69 0.58
C HIS A 49 10.03 -17.75 0.72
N ARG A 50 9.63 -17.42 1.96
CA ARG A 50 8.54 -16.47 2.28
C ARG A 50 8.96 -15.44 3.32
N GLY A 51 10.27 -15.22 3.49
CA GLY A 51 10.79 -14.26 4.46
C GLY A 51 10.41 -12.81 4.14
N GLY A 52 10.41 -11.93 5.15
CA GLY A 52 10.05 -10.52 4.99
C GLY A 52 10.86 -9.78 3.92
N GLY A 53 12.15 -10.13 3.76
CA GLY A 53 13.00 -9.59 2.70
C GLY A 53 12.54 -9.89 1.28
N GLN A 54 11.67 -10.89 1.07
CA GLN A 54 11.08 -11.23 -0.22
C GLN A 54 9.67 -10.66 -0.36
N ILE A 55 8.86 -10.77 0.71
CA ILE A 55 7.45 -10.38 0.69
C ILE A 55 7.28 -8.85 0.72
N ILE A 56 8.01 -8.13 1.58
CA ILE A 56 7.88 -6.67 1.74
C ILE A 56 8.13 -5.91 0.42
N PRO A 57 9.25 -6.12 -0.30
CA PRO A 57 9.48 -5.41 -1.55
C PRO A 57 8.48 -5.82 -2.63
N THR A 58 8.05 -7.09 -2.65
CA THR A 58 7.04 -7.57 -3.60
C THR A 58 5.69 -6.90 -3.36
N ALA A 59 5.24 -6.84 -2.10
CA ALA A 59 4.01 -6.15 -1.71
C ALA A 59 4.05 -4.67 -2.09
N ARG A 60 5.15 -3.96 -1.76
CA ARG A 60 5.31 -2.53 -2.12
C ARG A 60 5.21 -2.30 -3.63
N ARG A 61 5.90 -3.13 -4.43
CA ARG A 61 5.87 -3.02 -5.91
C ARG A 61 4.47 -3.21 -6.48
N VAL A 62 3.72 -4.21 -5.98
CA VAL A 62 2.34 -4.45 -6.42
C VAL A 62 1.43 -3.28 -6.03
N LEU A 63 1.57 -2.75 -4.81
CA LEU A 63 0.78 -1.58 -4.38
C LEU A 63 1.04 -0.36 -5.26
N TYR A 64 2.30 -0.06 -5.58
CA TYR A 64 2.65 1.02 -6.49
C TYR A 64 2.12 0.83 -7.90
N ALA A 65 2.25 -0.38 -8.46
CA ALA A 65 1.66 -0.70 -9.75
C ALA A 65 0.14 -0.47 -9.75
N SER A 66 -0.56 -0.97 -8.73
CA SER A 66 -2.00 -0.76 -8.55
C SER A 66 -2.35 0.73 -8.46
N MET A 67 -1.63 1.52 -7.67
CA MET A 67 -1.84 2.97 -7.58
C MET A 67 -1.70 3.66 -8.95
N LEU A 68 -0.64 3.35 -9.71
CA LEU A 68 -0.41 3.95 -11.03
C LEU A 68 -1.52 3.59 -12.03
N THR A 69 -2.01 2.36 -12.00
CA THR A 69 -3.16 1.96 -12.83
C THR A 69 -4.46 2.65 -12.44
N ALA A 70 -4.59 3.07 -11.17
CA ALA A 70 -5.75 3.79 -10.66
C ALA A 70 -5.74 5.30 -10.96
N LYS A 71 -4.82 5.81 -11.79
CA LYS A 71 -4.68 7.23 -12.17
C LYS A 71 -4.57 8.15 -10.94
N PRO A 72 -3.47 8.04 -10.17
CA PRO A 72 -3.31 8.78 -8.92
C PRO A 72 -3.15 10.28 -9.18
N ARG A 73 -3.46 11.11 -8.17
CA ARG A 73 -3.36 12.57 -8.24
C ARG A 73 -2.80 13.15 -6.94
N LEU A 74 -2.12 14.29 -7.05
CA LEU A 74 -1.71 15.08 -5.90
C LEU A 74 -2.90 15.79 -5.26
N TYR A 75 -2.79 16.04 -3.96
CA TYR A 75 -3.89 16.49 -3.13
C TYR A 75 -3.38 17.61 -2.22
N GLU A 76 -3.74 18.84 -2.53
CA GLU A 76 -3.33 20.01 -1.75
C GLU A 76 -4.25 20.25 -0.53
N PRO A 77 -3.75 20.86 0.55
CA PRO A 77 -4.58 21.32 1.66
C PRO A 77 -5.40 22.55 1.25
N VAL A 78 -6.66 22.60 1.66
CA VAL A 78 -7.54 23.77 1.48
C VAL A 78 -7.96 24.27 2.85
N TYR A 79 -7.80 25.58 3.08
CA TYR A 79 -8.19 26.23 4.33
C TYR A 79 -9.54 26.93 4.15
N LEU A 80 -10.41 26.80 5.16
CA LEU A 80 -11.63 27.59 5.25
C LEU A 80 -11.32 28.89 5.98
N CYS A 81 -11.46 30.02 5.31
CA CYS A 81 -11.25 31.35 5.89
C CYS A 81 -12.58 32.08 6.02
N GLU A 82 -12.91 32.52 7.24
CA GLU A 82 -14.04 33.41 7.49
C GLU A 82 -13.51 34.83 7.67
N VAL A 83 -14.07 35.79 6.93
CA VAL A 83 -13.69 37.20 6.98
C VAL A 83 -14.90 38.00 7.43
N GLN A 84 -14.79 38.66 8.58
CA GLN A 84 -15.78 39.60 9.09
C GLN A 84 -15.30 41.03 8.85
N VAL A 85 -16.21 41.88 8.37
CA VAL A 85 -15.98 43.31 8.19
C VAL A 85 -16.91 44.05 9.14
N CYS A 86 -16.39 45.07 9.84
CA CYS A 86 -17.11 45.88 10.82
C CYS A 86 -18.19 46.77 10.19
#